data_AF-A0A6V7KZ52-F1
#
_entry.id   AF-A0A6V7KZ52-F1
#
_cell.length_a   1.000
_cell.length_b   1.000
_cell.length_c   1.000
_cell.angle_alpha   90.00
_cell.angle_beta   90.00
_cell.angle_gamma   90.00
#
_symmetry.space_group_name_H-M   'P 1'
#
loop_
_entity.id
_entity.type
_entity.pdbx_description
1 polymer ?
#
loop_
_entity_poly.entity_id
_entity_poly.type
_entity_poly.pdbx_seq_one_letter_code
_entity_poly.pdbx_strand_id
1 'polypeptide(L)'
;ITSVQLFGAIAWLVIEPPDIKEIHPSPLTAVLTCRVSTFSLMMSLVYNMLLILMCTLYAFKTRKIPANFNEAKYIGFTMYSTCIVWLAFVPIYFSTYNDYT
;
A
#
# COMPACT_ATOMS: atom_id res chain seq x y z
N ILE A 1 12.99 -6.89 5.62
CA ILE A 1 11.97 -5.90 5.19
C ILE A 1 10.71 -6.05 6.04
N THR A 2 10.13 -7.25 6.12
CA THR A 2 8.92 -7.55 6.89
C THR A 2 8.99 -7.16 8.38
N SER A 3 10.09 -7.42 9.08
CA SER A 3 10.22 -7.06 10.51
C SER A 3 10.20 -5.55 10.75
N VAL A 4 10.81 -4.76 9.87
CA VAL A 4 10.83 -3.29 9.95
C VAL A 4 9.43 -2.74 9.69
N GLN A 5 8.75 -3.29 8.69
CA GLN A 5 7.40 -2.91 8.32
C GLN A 5 6.38 -3.27 9.40
N LEU A 6 6.53 -4.44 10.04
CA LEU A 6 5.71 -4.86 11.18
C LEU A 6 5.91 -3.92 12.37
N PHE A 7 7.16 -3.58 12.70
CA PHE A 7 7.45 -2.64 13.78
C PHE A 7 6.86 -1.26 13.50
N GLY A 8 7.01 -0.76 12.27
CA GLY A 8 6.40 0.51 11.84
C GLY A 8 4.88 0.50 11.97
N ALA A 9 4.22 -0.59 11.56
CA ALA A 9 2.77 -0.73 11.69
C ALA A 9 2.30 -0.77 13.15
N ILE A 10 3.03 -1.46 14.03
CA ILE A 10 2.71 -1.49 15.46
C ILE A 10 2.90 -0.10 16.09
N ALA A 11 4.04 0.55 15.82
CA ALA A 11 4.30 1.91 16.31
C ALA A 11 3.22 2.89 15.85
N TRP A 12 2.77 2.75 14.61
CA TRP A 12 1.69 3.53 14.05
C TRP A 12 0.36 3.34 14.78
N LEU A 13 -0.06 2.09 15.02
CA LEU A 13 -1.30 1.77 15.74
C LEU A 13 -1.27 2.26 17.20
N VAL A 14 -0.08 2.40 17.79
CA VAL A 14 0.08 2.96 19.14
C VAL A 14 -0.10 4.49 19.13
N ILE A 15 0.40 5.18 18.09
CA ILE A 15 0.29 6.64 17.95
C ILE A 15 -1.14 7.03 17.54
N GLU A 16 -1.72 6.32 16.59
CA GLU A 16 -3.09 6.50 16.12
C GLU A 16 -3.91 5.25 16.41
N PRO A 17 -4.50 5.16 17.62
CA PRO A 17 -5.36 4.04 17.96
C PRO A 17 -6.60 4.01 17.05
N PRO A 18 -7.08 2.80 16.69
CA PRO A 18 -8.25 2.65 15.84
C PRO A 18 -9.49 3.23 16.53
N ASP A 19 -10.20 4.09 15.82
CA ASP A 19 -11.42 4.74 16.28
C ASP A 19 -12.53 4.55 15.24
N ILE A 20 -13.79 4.63 15.67
CA ILE A 20 -14.96 4.35 14.84
C ILE A 20 -15.69 5.66 14.54
N LYS A 21 -16.07 5.87 13.28
CA LYS A 21 -16.86 7.01 12.81
C LYS A 21 -18.10 6.51 12.09
N GLU A 22 -19.27 6.94 12.56
CA GLU A 22 -20.54 6.70 11.88
C GLU A 22 -20.85 7.84 10.91
N ILE A 23 -21.28 7.49 9.70
CA ILE A 23 -21.65 8.44 8.63
C ILE A 23 -23.06 8.10 8.18
N HIS A 24 -23.92 9.11 8.08
CA HIS A 24 -25.30 8.97 7.59
C HIS A 24 -25.47 9.66 6.23
N PRO A 25 -25.11 8.99 5.12
CA PRO A 25 -25.26 9.58 3.78
C PRO A 25 -26.74 9.75 3.37
N SER A 26 -27.66 9.00 3.96
CA SER A 26 -29.11 9.17 3.75
C SER A 26 -29.90 8.85 5.03
N PRO A 27 -31.17 9.30 5.16
CA PRO A 27 -31.97 9.08 6.38
C PRO A 27 -32.22 7.60 6.70
N LEU A 28 -32.12 6.72 5.69
CA LEU A 28 -32.36 5.28 5.78
C LEU A 28 -31.05 4.47 5.70
N THR A 29 -29.89 5.13 5.69
CA THR A 29 -28.59 4.47 5.53
C THR A 29 -27.60 4.99 6.56
N ALA A 30 -27.05 4.06 7.35
CA ALA A 30 -25.92 4.31 8.23
C ALA A 30 -24.72 3.51 7.73
N VAL A 31 -23.56 4.15 7.65
CA VAL A 31 -22.29 3.54 7.25
C VAL A 31 -21.31 3.70 8.41
N LEU A 32 -20.84 2.57 8.93
CA LEU A 32 -19.82 2.54 9.97
C LEU A 32 -18.45 2.49 9.30
N THR A 33 -17.62 3.50 9.56
CA THR A 33 -16.27 3.64 8.99
C THR A 33 -15.22 3.72 10.09
N CYS A 34 -13.99 3.32 9.80
CA CYS A 34 -12.88 3.57 10.73
C CYS A 34 -12.36 4.99 10.52
N ARG A 35 -12.02 5.68 11.60
CA ARG A 35 -11.37 6.99 11.54
C ARG A 35 -9.92 6.78 11.09
N VAL A 36 -9.66 7.01 9.81
CA VAL A 36 -8.32 6.93 9.23
C VAL A 36 -7.92 8.32 8.74
N SER A 37 -6.77 8.81 9.21
CA SER A 37 -6.21 10.07 8.72
C SER A 37 -5.70 9.87 7.28
N THR A 38 -6.07 10.78 6.38
CA THR A 38 -5.60 10.76 4.99
C THR A 38 -4.08 10.87 4.91
N PHE A 39 -3.49 11.73 5.74
CA PHE A 39 -2.03 11.88 5.82
C PHE A 39 -1.37 10.57 6.22
N SER A 40 -1.99 9.91 7.18
CA SER A 40 -1.55 8.64 7.74
C SER A 40 -1.58 7.53 6.68
N LEU A 41 -2.68 7.42 5.96
CA LEU A 41 -2.81 6.49 4.85
C LEU A 41 -1.78 6.79 3.75
N MET A 42 -1.57 8.06 3.39
CA MET A 42 -0.57 8.47 2.41
C MET A 42 0.86 8.10 2.80
N MET A 43 1.24 8.32 4.05
CA MET A 43 2.55 7.92 4.54
C MET A 43 2.78 6.41 4.43
N SER A 44 1.78 5.61 4.80
CA SER A 44 1.83 4.16 4.66
C SER A 44 1.94 3.72 3.19
N LEU A 45 1.19 4.36 2.28
CA LEU A 45 1.26 4.08 0.84
C LEU A 45 2.63 4.42 0.25
N VAL A 46 3.19 5.59 0.58
CA VAL A 46 4.52 6.01 0.11
C VAL A 46 5.60 5.05 0.62
N TYR A 47 5.53 4.65 1.89
CA TYR A 47 6.48 3.68 2.45
C TYR A 47 6.46 2.35 1.69
N ASN A 48 5.28 1.81 1.41
CA ASN A 48 5.12 0.59 0.61
C ASN A 48 5.66 0.76 -0.82
N MET A 49 5.41 1.90 -1.45
CA MET A 49 5.91 2.19 -2.80
C MET A 49 7.45 2.23 -2.82
N LEU A 50 8.08 2.88 -1.84
CA LEU A 50 9.54 2.90 -1.70
C LEU A 50 10.12 1.51 -1.52
N LEU A 51 9.46 0.66 -0.73
CA LEU A 51 9.87 -0.74 -0.55
C LEU A 51 9.79 -1.53 -1.87
N ILE A 52 8.70 -1.38 -2.63
CA ILE A 52 8.52 -2.04 -3.93
C ILE A 52 9.61 -1.58 -4.92
N LEU A 53 9.93 -0.29 -4.95
CA LEU A 53 10.99 0.26 -5.80
C LEU A 53 12.36 -0.32 -5.41
N MET A 54 12.69 -0.34 -4.11
CA MET A 54 13.94 -0.95 -3.62
C MET A 54 14.03 -2.43 -3.98
N CYS A 55 12.95 -3.21 -3.77
CA CYS A 55 12.87 -4.61 -4.16
C CYS A 55 13.07 -4.79 -5.67
N THR A 56 12.45 -3.93 -6.48
CA THR A 56 12.56 -3.95 -7.94
C THR A 56 14.00 -3.69 -8.35
N LEU A 57 14.65 -2.65 -7.81
CA LEU A 57 16.05 -2.32 -8.08
C LEU A 57 16.99 -3.48 -7.72
N TYR A 58 16.79 -4.12 -6.57
CA TYR A 58 17.58 -5.30 -6.20
C TYR A 58 17.35 -6.47 -7.15
N ALA A 59 16.10 -6.75 -7.54
CA ALA A 59 15.77 -7.79 -8.52
C ALA A 59 16.41 -7.52 -9.89
N PHE A 60 16.48 -6.26 -10.32
CA PHE A 60 17.19 -5.86 -11.54
C PHE A 60 18.70 -6.10 -11.44
N LYS A 61 19.29 -5.78 -10.28
CA LYS A 61 20.73 -5.96 -10.05
C LYS A 61 21.12 -7.43 -10.01
N THR A 62 20.30 -8.30 -9.42
CA THR A 62 20.54 -9.75 -9.35
C THR A 62 20.24 -10.47 -10.66
N ARG A 63 19.54 -9.85 -11.62
CA ARG A 63 19.22 -10.44 -12.94
C ARG A 63 20.45 -10.82 -13.78
N LYS A 64 21.63 -10.26 -13.47
CA LYS A 64 22.90 -10.61 -14.14
C LYS A 64 23.63 -11.80 -13.49
N ILE A 65 23.15 -12.30 -12.35
CA ILE A 65 23.71 -13.48 -11.69
C ILE A 65 23.13 -14.71 -12.44
N PRO A 66 23.97 -15.61 -12.99
CA PRO A 66 23.53 -16.69 -13.90
C PRO A 66 22.82 -17.86 -13.19
N ALA A 67 22.14 -17.63 -12.07
CA ALA A 67 21.32 -18.62 -11.41
C ALA A 67 19.91 -18.61 -12.03
N ASN A 68 19.58 -19.65 -12.80
CA ASN A 68 18.26 -19.90 -13.41
C ASN A 68 17.76 -18.86 -14.45
N PHE A 69 18.17 -19.04 -15.71
CA PHE A 69 17.88 -18.18 -16.86
C PHE A 69 16.39 -17.97 -17.27
N ASN A 70 15.42 -18.55 -16.55
CA ASN A 70 13.98 -18.29 -16.76
C ASN A 70 13.29 -17.62 -15.55
N GLU A 71 13.77 -17.85 -14.33
CA GLU A 71 13.10 -17.42 -13.10
C GLU A 71 13.16 -15.90 -12.90
N ALA A 72 14.34 -15.31 -13.16
CA ALA A 72 14.54 -13.87 -13.03
C ALA A 72 13.70 -13.04 -14.03
N LYS A 73 13.26 -13.63 -15.15
CA LYS A 73 12.36 -12.97 -16.12
C LYS A 73 10.94 -12.84 -15.57
N TYR A 74 10.41 -13.89 -14.93
CA TYR A 74 9.07 -13.88 -14.32
C TYR A 74 9.02 -12.96 -13.09
N ILE A 75 10.09 -12.93 -12.29
CA ILE A 75 10.20 -12.01 -11.15
C ILE A 75 10.16 -10.55 -11.63
N GLY A 76 10.94 -10.20 -12.67
CA GLY A 76 10.94 -8.86 -13.23
C GLY A 76 9.57 -8.43 -13.76
N PHE A 77 8.85 -9.31 -14.45
CA PHE A 77 7.49 -9.03 -14.92
C PHE A 77 6.51 -8.76 -13.77
N THR A 78 6.59 -9.57 -12.71
CA THR A 78 5.72 -9.45 -11.52
C THR A 78 5.99 -8.16 -10.75
N MET A 79 7.26 -7.74 -10.63
CA MET A 79 7.61 -6.48 -9.98
C MET A 79 7.07 -5.27 -10.77
N TYR A 80 7.17 -5.28 -12.11
CA TYR A 80 6.60 -4.22 -12.94
C TYR A 80 5.08 -4.12 -12.84
N SER A 81 4.37 -5.25 -12.93
CA SER A 81 2.91 -5.25 -12.82
C SER A 81 2.45 -4.74 -11.45
N THR A 82 3.18 -5.10 -10.39
CA THR A 82 2.92 -4.62 -9.02
C THR A 82 3.07 -3.10 -8.92
N CYS A 83 4.11 -2.51 -9.53
CA CYS A 83 4.27 -1.05 -9.59
C CYS A 83 3.09 -0.36 -10.28
N ILE A 84 2.59 -0.91 -11.39
CA ILE A 84 1.45 -0.34 -12.13
C ILE A 84 0.17 -0.39 -11.28
N VAL A 85 -0.12 -1.55 -10.66
CA VAL A 85 -1.27 -1.71 -9.76
C VAL A 85 -1.22 -0.70 -8.61
N TRP A 86 -0.03 -0.52 -8.02
CA TRP A 86 0.17 0.46 -6.94
C TRP A 86 -0.05 1.91 -7.37
N LEU A 87 0.45 2.29 -8.55
CA LEU A 87 0.23 3.63 -9.10
C LEU A 87 -1.25 3.89 -9.40
N ALA A 88 -1.98 2.88 -9.89
CA ALA A 88 -3.41 2.98 -10.15
C ALA A 88 -4.26 3.01 -8.86
N PHE A 89 -3.80 2.32 -7.81
CA PHE A 89 -4.52 2.24 -6.54
C PHE A 89 -4.71 3.62 -5.89
N VAL A 90 -3.68 4.48 -5.91
CA VAL A 90 -3.72 5.81 -5.27
C VAL A 90 -4.89 6.67 -5.75
N PRO A 91 -5.05 6.98 -7.06
CA PRO A 91 -6.15 7.81 -7.53
C PRO A 91 -7.51 7.13 -7.38
N ILE A 92 -7.60 5.80 -7.55
CA ILE A 92 -8.86 5.06 -7.41
C ILE A 92 -9.34 5.13 -5.95
N TYR A 93 -8.45 4.87 -5.00
CA TYR A 93 -8.77 4.91 -3.57
C TYR A 93 -9.30 6.28 -3.17
N PHE A 94 -8.64 7.35 -3.61
CA PHE A 94 -9.08 8.70 -3.30
C PHE A 94 -10.39 9.09 -3.97
N SER A 95 -10.62 8.69 -5.21
CA SER A 95 -11.88 8.95 -5.89
C SER A 95 -13.04 8.34 -5.09
N THR A 96 -12.90 7.08 -4.69
CA THR A 96 -13.94 6.35 -3.94
C THR A 96 -14.10 6.84 -2.50
N TYR A 97 -13.03 7.25 -1.83
CA TYR A 97 -13.13 7.78 -0.45
C TYR A 97 -13.96 9.07 -0.37
N ASN A 98 -13.89 9.92 -1.40
CA ASN A 98 -14.68 11.15 -1.47
C ASN A 98 -16.18 10.89 -1.71
N ASP A 99 -16.57 9.73 -2.26
CA ASP A 99 -17.97 9.38 -2.46
C ASP A 99 -18.71 9.04 -1.14
N TYR A 100 -17.95 8.70 -0.09
CA TYR A 100 -18.49 8.31 1.22
C TYR A 100 -18.31 9.38 2.32
N THR A 101 -17.67 10.51 1.99
CA THR A 101 -17.50 11.66 2.90
C THR A 101 -18.58 12.69 2.64
#